data_AF-A0A068N1N2-F1
#
_entry.id   AF-A0A068N1N2-F1
#
_cell.length_a   1.000
_cell.length_b   1.000
_cell.length_c   1.000
_cell.angle_alpha   90.00
_cell.angle_beta   90.00
_cell.angle_gamma   90.00
#
_symmetry.space_group_name_H-M   'P 1'
#
loop_
_entity.id
_entity.type
_entity.pdbx_description
1 polymer ?
#
loop_
_entity_poly.entity_id
_entity_poly.type
_entity_poly.pdbx_seq_one_letter_code
_entity_poly.pdbx_strand_id
1 'polypeptide(L)'
;MGIAVWSEDLACGYELIDLQHQHLFSLINSLDESLQKPITREELSLLLADLLEYTGFHFRCEEELMWSLDYPHLFEHRTIHEKLTKQVMDLQFRLQHEESTLAVFFDVSSFLADWLRHHIQENDIKMIHFVRRVLKEKQEQGKQVQAIG
;
A
#
# COMPACT_ATOMS: atom_id res chain seq x y z
N MET A 1 -7.97 -19.00 6.85
CA MET A 1 -7.19 -18.46 5.72
C MET A 1 -7.68 -17.04 5.56
N GLY A 2 -6.80 -16.05 5.73
CA GLY A 2 -7.20 -14.64 5.66
C GLY A 2 -7.71 -14.27 4.28
N ILE A 3 -8.52 -13.22 4.18
CA ILE A 3 -9.09 -12.74 2.92
C ILE A 3 -8.03 -12.15 1.98
N ALA A 4 -6.90 -11.70 2.52
CA ALA A 4 -5.82 -11.05 1.79
C ALA A 4 -4.55 -11.90 1.83
N VAL A 5 -4.33 -12.73 0.80
CA VAL A 5 -3.16 -13.63 0.75
C VAL A 5 -2.03 -12.99 -0.05
N TRP A 6 -0.91 -12.70 0.63
CA TRP A 6 0.36 -12.38 -0.06
C TRP A 6 0.86 -13.61 -0.82
N SER A 7 1.40 -13.37 -2.00
CA SER A 7 1.96 -14.40 -2.87
C SER A 7 3.12 -13.83 -3.69
N GLU A 8 4.05 -14.68 -4.08
CA GLU A 8 5.28 -14.27 -4.76
C GLU A 8 5.05 -13.56 -6.11
N ASP A 9 3.88 -13.73 -6.74
CA ASP A 9 3.49 -12.97 -7.94
C ASP A 9 3.21 -11.49 -7.68
N LEU A 10 3.07 -11.11 -6.41
CA LEU A 10 2.93 -9.71 -5.97
C LEU A 10 4.29 -9.07 -5.64
N ALA A 11 5.38 -9.85 -5.58
CA ALA A 11 6.69 -9.31 -5.31
C ALA A 11 7.17 -8.43 -6.48
N CYS A 12 7.43 -7.16 -6.21
CA CYS A 12 7.99 -6.22 -7.17
C CYS A 12 9.51 -6.36 -7.33
N GLY A 13 10.15 -7.08 -6.40
CA GLY A 13 11.59 -7.36 -6.40
C GLY A 13 12.40 -6.17 -5.89
N TYR A 14 11.83 -5.41 -4.96
CA TYR A 14 12.49 -4.36 -4.19
C TYR A 14 12.15 -4.58 -2.72
N GLU A 15 13.07 -5.21 -2.00
CA GLU A 15 12.86 -5.79 -0.67
C GLU A 15 12.13 -4.86 0.31
N LEU A 16 12.52 -3.58 0.36
CA LEU A 16 11.87 -2.62 1.25
C LEU A 16 10.37 -2.44 0.95
N ILE A 17 9.99 -2.38 -0.34
CA ILE A 17 8.60 -2.21 -0.77
C ILE A 17 7.83 -3.53 -0.60
N ASP A 18 8.45 -4.66 -0.94
CA ASP A 18 7.84 -5.98 -0.74
C ASP A 18 7.52 -6.24 0.75
N LEU A 19 8.40 -5.84 1.67
CA LEU A 19 8.15 -5.91 3.12
C LEU A 19 6.99 -5.00 3.55
N GLN A 20 6.87 -3.80 2.96
CA GLN A 20 5.76 -2.91 3.25
C GLN A 20 4.43 -3.47 2.75
N HIS A 21 4.39 -4.03 1.55
CA HIS A 21 3.20 -4.69 1.02
C HIS A 21 2.79 -5.89 1.89
N GLN A 22 3.73 -6.77 2.27
CA GLN A 22 3.45 -7.89 3.18
C GLN A 22 2.85 -7.43 4.50
N HIS A 23 3.33 -6.32 5.06
CA HIS A 23 2.76 -5.75 6.28
C HIS A 23 1.33 -5.24 6.05
N LEU A 24 1.04 -4.56 4.94
CA LEU A 24 -0.32 -4.14 4.58
C LEU A 24 -1.27 -5.34 4.46
N PHE A 25 -0.85 -6.42 3.81
CA PHE A 25 -1.62 -7.67 3.77
C PHE A 25 -1.88 -8.24 5.17
N SER A 26 -0.88 -8.18 6.06
CA SER A 26 -1.06 -8.58 7.46
C SER A 26 -2.08 -7.72 8.20
N LEU A 27 -2.02 -6.39 8.05
CA LEU A 27 -2.97 -5.46 8.68
C LEU A 27 -4.41 -5.72 8.20
N ILE A 28 -4.60 -5.94 6.90
CA ILE A 28 -5.91 -6.29 6.32
C ILE A 28 -6.42 -7.62 6.89
N ASN A 29 -5.56 -8.63 7.04
CA ASN A 29 -5.96 -9.89 7.66
C ASN A 29 -6.26 -9.74 9.15
N SER A 30 -5.53 -8.92 9.89
CA SER A 30 -5.84 -8.64 11.31
C SER A 30 -7.18 -7.92 11.47
N LEU A 31 -7.53 -7.04 10.53
CA LEU A 31 -8.84 -6.42 10.47
C LEU A 31 -9.94 -7.48 10.24
N ASP A 32 -9.74 -8.41 9.30
CA ASP A 32 -10.66 -9.50 9.01
C ASP A 32 -10.82 -10.49 10.18
N GLU A 33 -9.72 -10.90 10.83
CA GLU A 33 -9.76 -11.81 11.98
C GLU A 33 -10.50 -11.21 13.17
N SER A 34 -10.41 -9.89 13.34
CA SER A 34 -11.14 -9.16 14.37
C SER A 34 -12.67 -9.26 14.20
N LEU A 35 -13.15 -9.57 12.99
CA LEU A 35 -14.58 -9.81 12.69
C LEU A 35 -15.09 -11.17 13.17
N GLN A 36 -14.20 -12.12 13.46
CA GLN A 36 -14.60 -13.44 13.96
C GLN A 36 -15.02 -13.40 15.44
N LYS A 37 -14.93 -12.22 16.08
CA LYS A 37 -15.26 -11.98 17.48
C LYS A 37 -16.09 -10.70 17.62
N PRO A 38 -16.85 -10.53 18.73
CA PRO A 38 -17.47 -9.25 19.02
C PRO A 38 -16.40 -8.16 19.16
N ILE A 39 -16.46 -7.15 18.30
CA ILE A 39 -15.58 -5.96 18.32
C ILE A 39 -16.41 -4.71 18.61
N THR A 40 -15.87 -3.83 19.43
CA THR A 40 -16.46 -2.52 19.72
C THR A 40 -16.22 -1.54 18.56
N ARG A 41 -17.00 -0.45 18.53
CA ARG A 41 -16.81 0.61 17.52
C ARG A 41 -15.45 1.27 17.69
N GLU A 42 -15.01 1.47 18.93
CA GLU A 42 -13.75 2.07 19.30
C GLU A 42 -12.57 1.23 18.82
N GLU A 43 -12.60 -0.09 19.06
CA GLU A 43 -11.56 -1.01 18.59
C GLU A 43 -11.43 -1.01 17.07
N LEU A 44 -12.54 -0.99 16.32
CA LEU A 44 -12.41 -0.82 14.87
C LEU A 44 -11.80 0.52 14.52
N SER A 45 -12.31 1.60 15.11
CA SER A 45 -11.85 2.94 14.74
C SER A 45 -10.34 3.06 14.89
N LEU A 46 -9.76 2.37 15.88
CA LEU A 46 -8.31 2.24 16.06
C LEU A 46 -7.67 1.40 14.95
N LEU A 47 -8.19 0.22 14.62
CA LEU A 47 -7.66 -0.61 13.53
C LEU A 47 -7.66 0.13 12.16
N LEU A 48 -8.72 0.89 11.87
CA LEU A 48 -8.78 1.70 10.65
C LEU A 48 -7.79 2.86 10.69
N ALA A 49 -7.56 3.46 11.85
CA ALA A 49 -6.57 4.52 12.01
C ALA A 49 -5.14 3.97 11.79
N ASP A 50 -4.81 2.82 12.39
CA ASP A 50 -3.52 2.15 12.22
C ASP A 50 -3.26 1.78 10.75
N LEU A 51 -4.29 1.23 10.08
CA LEU A 51 -4.21 0.94 8.66
C LEU A 51 -3.98 2.21 7.83
N LEU A 52 -4.75 3.27 8.08
CA LEU A 52 -4.61 4.55 7.35
C LEU A 52 -3.23 5.17 7.55
N GLU A 53 -2.70 5.12 8.77
CA GLU A 53 -1.36 5.61 9.10
C GLU A 53 -0.29 4.84 8.32
N TYR A 54 -0.34 3.50 8.35
CA TYR A 54 0.65 2.67 7.67
C TYR A 54 0.55 2.77 6.14
N THR A 55 -0.67 2.79 5.58
CA THR A 55 -0.89 3.05 4.15
C THR A 55 -0.32 4.40 3.75
N GLY A 56 -0.54 5.45 4.56
CA GLY A 56 0.05 6.76 4.30
C GLY A 56 1.58 6.76 4.36
N PHE A 57 2.19 6.01 5.29
CA PHE A 57 3.63 5.82 5.34
C PHE A 57 4.17 5.13 4.09
N HIS A 58 3.54 4.02 3.69
CA HIS A 58 3.90 3.26 2.50
C HIS A 58 3.85 4.13 1.23
N PHE A 59 2.74 4.85 1.01
CA PHE A 59 2.60 5.75 -0.14
C PHE A 59 3.65 6.85 -0.17
N ARG A 60 3.98 7.46 0.98
CA ARG A 60 5.07 8.44 1.04
C ARG A 60 6.42 7.83 0.64
N CYS A 61 6.72 6.61 1.10
CA CYS A 61 7.95 5.92 0.74
C CYS A 61 8.06 5.71 -0.78
N GLU A 62 6.99 5.25 -1.42
CA GLU A 62 6.96 5.08 -2.87
C GLU A 62 7.06 6.41 -3.62
N GLU A 63 6.33 7.44 -3.17
CA GLU A 63 6.35 8.75 -3.80
C GLU A 63 7.71 9.45 -3.68
N GLU A 64 8.40 9.31 -2.55
CA GLU A 64 9.77 9.78 -2.39
C GLU A 64 10.72 9.06 -3.33
N LEU A 65 10.57 7.74 -3.48
CA LEU A 65 11.36 6.94 -4.41
C LEU A 65 11.12 7.38 -5.87
N MET A 66 9.85 7.50 -6.26
CA MET A 66 9.43 8.00 -7.57
C MET A 66 9.98 9.39 -7.86
N TRP A 67 9.87 10.31 -6.90
CA TRP A 67 10.34 11.68 -7.02
C TRP A 67 11.88 11.74 -7.17
N SER A 68 12.62 11.00 -6.35
CA SER A 68 14.09 11.00 -6.36
C SER A 68 14.72 10.44 -7.65
N LEU A 69 13.94 9.73 -8.45
CA LEU A 69 14.38 9.07 -9.68
C LEU A 69 13.64 9.57 -10.93
N ASP A 70 12.91 10.68 -10.82
CA ASP A 70 12.18 11.31 -11.93
C ASP A 70 11.22 10.33 -12.63
N TYR A 71 10.47 9.55 -11.84
CA TYR A 71 9.48 8.62 -12.40
C TYR A 71 8.40 9.39 -13.18
N PRO A 72 8.19 9.09 -14.48
CA PRO A 72 7.36 9.92 -15.35
C PRO A 72 5.87 9.92 -14.99
N HIS A 73 5.38 8.92 -14.23
CA HIS A 73 3.96 8.77 -13.88
C HIS A 73 3.66 9.04 -12.40
N LEU A 74 4.54 9.80 -11.71
CA LEU A 74 4.38 10.12 -10.29
C LEU A 74 3.02 10.77 -9.99
N PHE A 75 2.57 11.71 -10.81
CA PHE A 75 1.32 12.43 -10.56
C PHE A 75 0.10 11.52 -10.70
N GLU A 76 0.07 10.66 -11.72
CA GLU A 76 -1.00 9.67 -11.88
C GLU A 76 -1.01 8.67 -10.73
N HIS A 77 0.15 8.16 -10.31
CA HIS A 77 0.28 7.20 -9.21
C HIS A 77 -0.18 7.82 -7.88
N ARG A 78 0.28 9.04 -7.55
CA ARG A 78 -0.19 9.78 -6.36
C ARG A 78 -1.71 10.00 -6.36
N THR A 79 -2.30 10.28 -7.52
CA THR A 79 -3.76 10.45 -7.62
C THR A 79 -4.51 9.17 -7.22
N ILE A 80 -3.95 8.00 -7.55
CA ILE A 80 -4.49 6.69 -7.15
C ILE A 80 -4.40 6.52 -5.63
N HIS A 81 -3.27 6.89 -5.02
CA HIS A 81 -3.08 6.88 -3.56
C HIS A 81 -4.09 7.78 -2.85
N GLU A 82 -4.18 9.05 -3.26
CA GLU A 82 -5.09 10.04 -2.67
C GLU A 82 -6.55 9.57 -2.72
N LYS A 83 -6.95 8.92 -3.82
CA LYS A 83 -8.29 8.35 -3.97
C LYS A 83 -8.54 7.26 -2.92
N LEU A 84 -7.62 6.32 -2.72
CA LEU A 84 -7.79 5.30 -1.68
C LEU A 84 -7.86 5.93 -0.29
N THR A 85 -6.91 6.81 0.05
CA THR A 85 -6.86 7.48 1.35
C THR A 85 -8.18 8.17 1.65
N LYS A 86 -8.76 8.88 0.66
CA LYS A 86 -10.08 9.51 0.81
C LYS A 86 -11.19 8.48 1.04
N GLN A 87 -11.22 7.38 0.30
CA GLN A 87 -12.23 6.34 0.50
C GLN A 87 -12.16 5.73 1.91
N VAL A 88 -10.95 5.50 2.44
CA VAL A 88 -10.78 4.99 3.82
C VAL A 88 -11.20 6.03 4.86
N MET A 89 -10.88 7.31 4.65
CA MET A 89 -11.35 8.40 5.51
C MET A 89 -12.89 8.51 5.52
N ASP A 90 -13.54 8.39 4.36
CA ASP A 90 -15.00 8.41 4.26
C ASP A 90 -15.63 7.22 5.02
N LEU A 91 -14.99 6.05 4.99
CA LEU A 91 -15.41 4.86 5.76
C LEU A 91 -15.27 5.08 7.27
N GLN A 92 -14.15 5.68 7.72
CA GLN A 92 -13.95 6.05 9.12
C GLN A 92 -15.00 7.07 9.58
N PHE A 93 -15.33 8.05 8.74
CA PHE A 93 -16.37 9.03 9.04
C PHE A 93 -17.76 8.39 9.19
N ARG A 94 -18.13 7.48 8.28
CA ARG A 94 -19.41 6.74 8.32
C ARG A 94 -19.55 5.88 9.58
N LEU A 95 -18.46 5.22 10.00
CA LEU A 95 -18.41 4.45 11.24
C LEU A 95 -18.73 5.29 12.48
N GLN A 96 -18.22 6.51 12.52
CA GLN A 96 -18.41 7.42 13.66
C GLN A 96 -19.85 7.94 13.75
N HIS A 97 -20.54 8.12 12.62
CA HIS A 97 -21.78 8.90 12.58
C HIS A 97 -23.06 8.09 12.42
N GLU A 98 -23.15 7.09 11.53
CA GLU A 98 -24.49 6.67 11.07
C GLU A 98 -24.69 5.18 10.74
N GLU A 99 -23.64 4.35 10.64
CA GLU A 99 -23.81 2.97 10.16
C GLU A 99 -23.67 1.87 11.23
N SER A 100 -24.37 0.76 10.95
CA SER A 100 -24.12 -0.54 11.58
C SER A 100 -22.64 -0.87 11.42
N THR A 101 -21.98 -1.05 12.56
CA THR A 101 -20.60 -1.53 12.68
C THR A 101 -20.36 -2.65 11.65
N LEU A 102 -21.11 -3.75 11.67
CA LEU A 102 -20.87 -4.88 10.75
C LEU A 102 -20.89 -4.56 9.23
N ALA A 103 -21.71 -3.60 8.76
CA ALA A 103 -21.84 -3.33 7.32
C ALA A 103 -20.64 -2.57 6.76
N VAL A 104 -20.19 -1.52 7.46
CA VAL A 104 -19.01 -0.73 7.07
C VAL A 104 -17.78 -1.63 6.95
N PHE A 105 -17.65 -2.64 7.82
CA PHE A 105 -16.41 -3.41 7.92
C PHE A 105 -16.25 -4.45 6.82
N PHE A 106 -17.31 -5.20 6.50
CA PHE A 106 -17.25 -6.18 5.41
C PHE A 106 -16.92 -5.50 4.08
N ASP A 107 -17.48 -4.29 3.89
CA ASP A 107 -17.14 -3.45 2.75
C ASP A 107 -15.65 -3.06 2.78
N VAL A 108 -15.10 -2.69 3.94
CA VAL A 108 -13.70 -2.25 4.07
C VAL A 108 -12.70 -3.37 3.77
N SER A 109 -12.80 -4.51 4.44
CA SER A 109 -11.74 -5.52 4.42
C SER A 109 -11.59 -6.17 3.04
N SER A 110 -12.70 -6.52 2.38
CA SER A 110 -12.70 -7.04 1.01
C SER A 110 -12.23 -6.00 -0.01
N PHE A 111 -12.74 -4.75 0.11
CA PHE A 111 -12.34 -3.66 -0.78
C PHE A 111 -10.83 -3.40 -0.74
N LEU A 112 -10.25 -3.35 0.45
CA LEU A 112 -8.82 -3.09 0.62
C LEU A 112 -7.95 -4.23 0.10
N ALA A 113 -8.36 -5.48 0.35
CA ALA A 113 -7.65 -6.65 -0.15
C ALA A 113 -7.59 -6.66 -1.69
N ASP A 114 -8.73 -6.40 -2.33
CA ASP A 114 -8.84 -6.35 -3.79
C ASP A 114 -8.09 -5.15 -4.37
N TRP A 115 -8.24 -3.97 -3.75
CA TRP A 115 -7.56 -2.75 -4.17
C TRP A 115 -6.04 -2.91 -4.09
N LEU A 116 -5.51 -3.41 -2.96
CA LEU A 116 -4.07 -3.55 -2.75
C LEU A 116 -3.46 -4.50 -3.78
N ARG A 117 -4.11 -5.65 -4.03
CA ARG A 117 -3.67 -6.59 -5.06
C ARG A 117 -3.61 -5.93 -6.44
N HIS A 118 -4.69 -5.29 -6.85
CA HIS A 118 -4.74 -4.63 -8.16
C HIS A 118 -3.72 -3.50 -8.28
N HIS A 119 -3.55 -2.71 -7.21
CA HIS A 119 -2.64 -1.58 -7.20
C HIS A 119 -1.19 -2.03 -7.40
N ILE A 120 -0.75 -3.05 -6.64
CA ILE A 120 0.58 -3.64 -6.75
C ILE A 120 0.83 -4.15 -8.18
N GLN A 121 -0.11 -4.93 -8.71
CA GLN A 121 0.02 -5.55 -10.03
C GLN A 121 0.06 -4.52 -11.17
N GLU A 122 -0.77 -3.49 -11.08
CA GLU A 122 -0.94 -2.53 -12.17
C GLU A 122 -0.06 -1.28 -12.07
N ASN A 123 0.45 -0.93 -10.90
CA ASN A 123 1.18 0.31 -10.67
C ASN A 123 2.55 0.05 -10.05
N ASP A 124 2.61 -0.54 -8.85
CA ASP A 124 3.84 -0.61 -8.06
C ASP A 124 4.91 -1.45 -8.76
N ILE A 125 4.54 -2.58 -9.35
CA ILE A 125 5.47 -3.40 -10.14
C ILE A 125 6.06 -2.60 -11.31
N LYS A 126 5.23 -1.83 -12.03
CA LYS A 126 5.70 -0.99 -13.15
C LYS A 126 6.63 0.12 -12.66
N MET A 127 6.28 0.76 -11.55
CA MET A 127 7.12 1.78 -10.89
C MET A 127 8.46 1.19 -10.46
N ILE A 128 8.48 0.03 -9.82
CA ILE A 128 9.69 -0.61 -9.31
C ILE A 128 10.59 -1.12 -10.43
N HIS A 129 10.03 -1.62 -11.53
CA HIS A 129 10.81 -1.95 -12.72
C HIS A 129 11.57 -0.74 -13.27
N PHE A 130 10.92 0.43 -13.31
CA PHE A 130 11.60 1.68 -13.68
C PHE A 130 12.71 2.03 -12.69
N VAL A 131 12.42 2.04 -11.39
CA VAL A 131 13.38 2.35 -10.32
C VAL A 131 14.63 1.48 -10.44
N ARG A 132 14.46 0.16 -10.55
CA ARG A 132 15.56 -0.79 -10.63
C ARG A 132 16.42 -0.58 -11.87
N ARG A 133 15.80 -0.24 -13.00
CA ARG A 133 16.53 0.09 -14.23
C ARG A 133 17.39 1.34 -14.03
N VAL A 134 16.82 2.42 -13.51
CA VAL A 134 17.54 3.70 -13.29
C VAL A 134 18.69 3.52 -12.29
N LEU A 135 18.47 2.78 -11.20
CA LEU A 135 19.52 2.51 -10.21
C LEU A 135 20.68 1.71 -10.81
N LYS A 136 20.37 0.70 -11.64
CA LYS A 136 21.39 -0.09 -12.33
C LYS A 136 22.23 0.77 -13.28
N GLU A 137 21.59 1.62 -14.09
CA GLU A 137 22.26 2.54 -15.02
C GLU A 137 23.19 3.52 -14.27
N LYS A 138 22.72 4.10 -13.15
CA LYS A 138 23.53 4.98 -12.30
C LYS A 138 24.75 4.26 -11.70
N GLN A 139 24.59 3.01 -11.27
CA GLN A 139 25.70 2.20 -10.74
C GLN A 139 26.75 1.87 -11.82
N GLU A 140 26.31 1.55 -13.04
CA GLU A 140 27.21 1.26 -14.16
C GLU A 140 28.00 2.50 -14.60
N GLN A 141 27.35 3.67 -14.65
CA GLN A 141 28.02 4.95 -14.92
C GLN A 141 29.04 5.31 -13.85
N GLY A 142 28.70 5.13 -12.56
CA GLY A 142 29.65 5.38 -11.46
C GLY A 142 30.89 4.50 -11.53
N LYS A 143 30.75 3.22 -11.90
CA LYS A 143 31.87 2.29 -12.10
C LYS A 143 32.75 2.67 -13.29
N GLN A 144 32.16 3.15 -14.39
CA GLN A 144 32.93 3.61 -15.54
C GLN A 144 33.77 4.84 -15.19
N VAL A 145 33.21 5.83 -14.48
CA VAL A 145 33.96 7.03 -14.07
C VAL A 145 35.14 6.69 -13.14
N GLN A 146 34.97 5.73 -12.23
CA GLN A 146 36.05 5.26 -11.33
C GLN A 146 37.14 4.43 -12.03
N ALA A 147 36.87 3.86 -13.21
CA ALA A 147 37.84 3.04 -13.94
C ALA A 147 38.78 3.86 -14.86
N ILE A 148 38.47 5.14 -15.09
CA ILE A 148 39.20 6.03 -16.01
C ILE A 148 40.01 7.10 -15.25
N GLY A 149 39.83 7.20 -13.93
CA GLY A 149 40.58 8.09 -13.03
C GLY A 149 41.63 7.35 -12.22
#